data_AF-A0A062XTN6-F1
#
_entry.id   AF-A0A062XTN6-F1
#
_cell.length_a   1.000
_cell.length_b   1.000
_cell.length_c   1.000
_cell.angle_alpha   90.00
_cell.angle_beta   90.00
_cell.angle_gamma   90.00
#
_symmetry.space_group_name_H-M   'P 1'
#
loop_
_entity.id
_entity.type
_entity.pdbx_description
1 polymer ?
#
loop_
_entity_poly.entity_id
_entity_poly.type
_entity_poly.pdbx_seq_one_letter_code
_entity_poly.pdbx_strand_id
1 'polypeptide(L)'
;MKLATLPLGLDGFLSLLVSLLPADVKRRPPYQAYATPGWHVVSGILETAAGALLIFWGFMRYVQGFLVGPGWLYFTAPPVVPGSGARYLAAPGLIGYLSFLLTPFAWLCLYAMVEGALRALEAVYHGTMPGVGPVVLLVRVASRLRAKKSQADLEKRLGPERPDTLKTLVDGRVEVLSRRRYPWEPGRVVDLNGELYVVARVEQTLDGRWLAFRHLLRPLEPGEVIRGQVVRYPGHGEL
;
A
#
# COMPACT_ATOMS: atom_id res chain seq x y z
N MET A 1 -18.04 -14.62 -10.10
CA MET A 1 -17.16 -15.01 -8.97
C MET A 1 -17.67 -16.35 -8.44
N LYS A 2 -16.98 -17.48 -8.70
CA LYS A 2 -17.38 -18.76 -8.10
C LYS A 2 -17.01 -18.68 -6.62
N LEU A 3 -17.99 -18.60 -5.73
CA LEU A 3 -17.80 -18.85 -4.30
C LEU A 3 -17.29 -20.28 -4.18
N ALA A 4 -15.98 -20.43 -4.04
CA ALA A 4 -15.36 -21.72 -3.82
C ALA A 4 -16.03 -22.35 -2.59
N THR A 5 -16.56 -23.56 -2.76
CA THR A 5 -17.02 -24.42 -1.68
C THR A 5 -15.94 -24.45 -0.60
N LEU A 6 -16.18 -23.81 0.55
CA LEU A 6 -15.21 -23.72 1.64
C LEU A 6 -15.02 -25.12 2.25
N PRO A 7 -13.87 -25.78 2.07
CA PRO A 7 -13.61 -27.02 2.77
C PRO A 7 -13.30 -26.66 4.23
N LEU A 8 -14.20 -27.01 5.16
CA LEU A 8 -14.05 -26.82 6.61
C LEU A 8 -13.00 -27.78 7.25
N GLY A 9 -11.93 -28.11 6.50
CA GLY A 9 -10.83 -28.97 6.96
C GLY A 9 -9.66 -28.19 7.56
N LEU A 10 -8.59 -28.90 7.93
CA LEU A 10 -7.34 -28.34 8.47
C LEU A 10 -6.79 -27.20 7.59
N ASP A 11 -6.84 -27.36 6.27
CA ASP A 11 -6.38 -26.35 5.31
C ASP A 11 -7.19 -25.05 5.39
N GLY A 12 -8.49 -25.15 5.63
CA GLY A 12 -9.36 -23.99 5.82
C GLY A 12 -9.04 -23.22 7.10
N PHE A 13 -8.78 -23.94 8.18
CA PHE A 13 -8.34 -23.35 9.44
C PHE A 13 -6.96 -22.69 9.31
N LEU A 14 -6.00 -23.32 8.64
CA LEU A 14 -4.68 -22.73 8.37
C LEU A 14 -4.80 -21.48 7.50
N SER A 15 -5.66 -21.49 6.48
CA SER A 15 -5.94 -20.29 5.68
C SER A 15 -6.58 -19.16 6.47
N LEU A 16 -7.45 -19.47 7.45
CA LEU A 16 -8.01 -18.48 8.37
C LEU A 16 -6.91 -17.88 9.27
N LEU A 17 -5.99 -18.68 9.79
CA LEU A 17 -4.88 -18.18 10.59
C LEU A 17 -3.92 -17.33 9.75
N VAL A 18 -3.62 -17.76 8.52
CA VAL A 18 -2.76 -17.02 7.59
C VAL A 18 -3.38 -15.70 7.18
N SER A 19 -4.71 -15.60 7.08
CA SER A 19 -5.37 -14.33 6.75
C SER A 19 -5.22 -13.27 7.85
N LEU A 20 -4.84 -13.65 9.08
CA LEU A 20 -4.53 -12.75 10.19
C LEU A 20 -3.05 -12.33 10.23
N LEU A 21 -2.20 -12.81 9.33
CA LEU A 21 -0.78 -12.43 9.34
C LEU A 21 -0.53 -11.05 8.69
N PRO A 22 0.67 -10.47 8.86
CA PRO A 22 1.12 -9.34 8.05
C PRO A 22 1.29 -9.71 6.56
N ALA A 23 1.14 -8.72 5.67
CA ALA A 23 1.15 -8.94 4.21
C ALA A 23 2.47 -9.54 3.69
N ASP A 24 3.57 -9.12 4.27
CA ASP A 24 4.93 -9.55 3.95
C ASP A 24 5.21 -10.99 4.38
N VAL A 25 4.56 -11.45 5.46
CA VAL A 25 4.64 -12.85 5.93
C VAL A 25 3.78 -13.77 5.07
N LYS A 26 2.55 -13.35 4.69
CA LYS A 26 1.65 -14.14 3.82
C LYS A 26 2.25 -14.46 2.46
N ARG A 27 3.11 -13.59 1.95
CA ARG A 27 3.72 -13.73 0.62
C ARG A 27 4.95 -14.64 0.60
N ARG A 28 5.38 -15.16 1.75
CA ARG A 28 6.53 -16.06 1.86
C ARG A 28 6.06 -17.52 1.88
N PRO A 29 6.84 -18.46 1.32
CA PRO A 29 6.62 -19.89 1.55
C PRO A 29 6.73 -20.21 3.05
N PRO A 30 5.93 -21.12 3.61
CA PRO A 30 4.86 -21.91 2.96
C PRO A 30 3.49 -21.21 2.94
N TYR A 31 3.35 -20.04 3.57
CA TYR A 31 2.06 -19.38 3.85
C TYR A 31 1.33 -18.91 2.58
N GLN A 32 2.06 -18.65 1.50
CA GLN A 32 1.48 -18.24 0.22
C GLN A 32 0.43 -19.23 -0.32
N ALA A 33 0.60 -20.53 -0.06
CA ALA A 33 -0.34 -21.57 -0.51
C ALA A 33 -1.72 -21.44 0.15
N TYR A 34 -1.77 -20.87 1.35
CA TYR A 34 -2.98 -20.73 2.16
C TYR A 34 -3.58 -19.32 2.09
N ALA A 35 -2.84 -18.35 1.55
CA ALA A 35 -3.28 -16.99 1.35
C ALA A 35 -4.22 -16.92 0.13
N THR A 36 -5.53 -16.99 0.37
CA THR A 36 -6.55 -16.83 -0.68
C THR A 36 -7.49 -15.66 -0.36
N PRO A 37 -8.06 -14.98 -1.38
CA PRO A 37 -8.99 -13.88 -1.14
C PRO A 37 -10.25 -14.34 -0.39
N GLY A 38 -10.74 -15.57 -0.66
CA GLY A 38 -11.93 -16.11 0.00
C GLY A 38 -11.80 -16.20 1.52
N TRP A 39 -10.66 -16.66 2.01
CA TRP A 39 -10.41 -16.74 3.46
C TRP A 39 -10.19 -15.36 4.11
N HIS A 40 -9.72 -14.37 3.36
CA HIS A 40 -9.71 -12.98 3.81
C HIS A 40 -11.12 -12.38 3.96
N VAL A 41 -12.06 -12.75 3.07
CA VAL A 41 -13.47 -12.38 3.21
C VAL A 41 -14.07 -13.03 4.45
N VAL A 42 -13.92 -14.34 4.60
CA VAL A 42 -14.47 -15.09 5.74
C VAL A 42 -13.91 -14.57 7.07
N SER A 43 -12.59 -14.46 7.19
CA SER A 43 -11.96 -13.93 8.41
C SER A 43 -12.35 -12.48 8.70
N GLY A 44 -12.48 -11.64 7.67
CA GLY A 44 -12.96 -10.27 7.83
C GLY A 44 -14.39 -10.21 8.36
N ILE A 45 -15.30 -11.01 7.81
CA ILE A 45 -16.69 -11.12 8.30
C ILE A 45 -16.73 -11.61 9.75
N LEU A 46 -15.96 -12.66 10.08
CA LEU A 46 -15.91 -13.21 11.43
C LEU A 46 -15.34 -12.21 12.43
N GLU A 47 -14.30 -11.47 12.08
CA GLU A 47 -13.72 -10.43 12.93
C GLU A 47 -14.70 -9.27 13.13
N THR A 48 -15.39 -8.83 12.07
CA THR A 48 -16.44 -7.80 12.19
C THR A 48 -17.58 -8.24 13.10
N ALA A 49 -18.06 -9.48 12.94
CA ALA A 49 -19.11 -10.02 13.78
C ALA A 49 -18.66 -10.18 15.24
N ALA A 50 -17.44 -10.66 15.46
CA ALA A 50 -16.86 -10.79 16.81
C ALA A 50 -16.68 -9.41 17.46
N GLY A 51 -16.15 -8.42 16.74
CA GLY A 51 -16.01 -7.05 17.21
C GLY A 51 -17.35 -6.42 17.59
N ALA A 52 -18.39 -6.59 16.76
CA ALA A 52 -19.73 -6.13 17.05
C ALA A 52 -20.35 -6.83 18.28
N LEU A 53 -20.16 -8.14 18.42
CA LEU A 53 -20.66 -8.87 19.58
C LEU A 53 -19.95 -8.47 20.88
N LEU A 54 -18.63 -8.28 20.83
CA LEU A 54 -17.84 -7.78 21.95
C LEU A 54 -18.22 -6.35 22.33
N ILE A 55 -18.51 -5.48 21.35
CA ILE A 55 -19.00 -4.12 21.62
C ILE A 55 -20.33 -4.16 22.36
N PHE A 56 -21.26 -4.99 21.90
CA PHE A 56 -22.58 -5.12 22.51
C PHE A 56 -22.49 -5.68 23.93
N TRP A 57 -21.73 -6.76 24.10
CA TRP A 57 -21.50 -7.37 25.40
C TRP A 57 -20.80 -6.43 26.38
N GLY A 58 -19.75 -5.74 25.92
CA GLY A 58 -19.02 -4.74 26.71
C GLY A 58 -19.90 -3.57 27.11
N PHE A 59 -20.74 -3.09 26.19
CA PHE A 59 -21.73 -2.04 26.48
C PHE A 59 -22.73 -2.48 27.54
N MET A 60 -23.32 -3.68 27.42
CA MET A 60 -24.26 -4.20 28.41
C MET A 60 -23.62 -4.32 29.79
N ARG A 61 -22.37 -4.81 29.87
CA ARG A 61 -21.59 -4.85 31.12
C ARG A 61 -21.29 -3.46 31.67
N TYR A 62 -20.92 -2.53 30.80
CA TYR A 62 -20.65 -1.15 31.18
C TYR A 62 -21.89 -0.47 31.77
N VAL A 63 -23.05 -0.63 31.13
CA VAL A 63 -24.34 -0.10 31.62
C VAL A 63 -24.72 -0.73 32.96
N GLN A 64 -24.57 -2.06 33.11
CA GLN A 64 -24.80 -2.72 34.40
C GLN A 64 -23.89 -2.17 35.50
N GLY A 65 -22.60 -1.98 35.21
CA GLY A 65 -21.67 -1.35 36.15
C GLY A 65 -22.00 0.12 36.45
N PHE A 66 -22.47 0.86 35.44
CA PHE A 66 -22.88 2.25 35.57
C PHE A 66 -24.10 2.43 36.48
N LEU A 67 -25.06 1.48 36.42
CA LEU A 67 -26.26 1.45 37.27
C LEU A 67 -25.94 1.13 38.74
N VAL A 68 -24.85 0.41 39.01
CA VAL A 68 -24.44 0.00 40.36
C VAL A 68 -23.38 0.95 40.96
N GLY A 69 -22.70 1.75 40.13
CA GLY A 69 -21.67 2.71 40.53
C GLY A 69 -22.16 4.17 40.66
N PRO A 70 -21.25 5.17 40.67
CA PRO A 70 -21.59 6.60 40.79
C PRO A 70 -22.51 7.12 39.66
N GLY A 71 -22.61 6.39 38.54
CA GLY A 71 -23.54 6.68 37.45
C GLY A 71 -25.01 6.63 37.85
N TRP A 72 -25.36 5.89 38.90
CA TRP A 72 -26.68 5.93 39.56
C TRP A 72 -27.12 7.34 39.95
N LEU A 73 -26.17 8.23 40.28
CA LEU A 73 -26.49 9.62 40.67
C LEU A 73 -27.18 10.40 39.54
N TYR A 74 -26.96 10.05 38.27
CA TYR A 74 -27.68 10.63 37.14
C TYR A 74 -29.17 10.24 37.09
N PHE A 75 -29.53 9.10 37.71
CA PHE A 75 -30.91 8.64 37.83
C PHE A 75 -31.62 9.21 39.06
N THR A 76 -30.89 9.46 40.15
CA THR A 76 -31.47 10.00 41.40
C THR A 76 -31.44 11.50 41.53
N ALA A 77 -30.51 12.18 40.84
CA ALA A 77 -30.41 13.63 40.80
C ALA A 77 -30.22 14.10 39.34
N PRO A 78 -31.23 13.88 38.46
CA PRO A 78 -31.13 14.31 37.08
C PRO A 78 -30.95 15.84 37.03
N PRO A 79 -30.00 16.39 36.24
CA PRO A 79 -29.88 17.82 36.06
C PRO A 79 -31.18 18.33 35.43
N VAL A 80 -31.94 19.11 36.21
CA VAL A 80 -33.24 19.64 35.78
C VAL A 80 -32.98 20.73 34.74
N VAL A 81 -33.29 20.45 33.47
CA VAL A 81 -33.46 21.51 32.46
C VAL A 81 -34.91 21.97 32.54
N PRO A 82 -35.19 23.22 32.94
CA PRO A 82 -36.57 23.71 33.02
C PRO A 82 -37.22 23.72 31.64
N GLY A 83 -38.35 23.02 31.47
CA GLY A 83 -39.23 23.16 30.30
C GLY A 83 -39.29 21.98 29.31
N SER A 84 -38.49 20.93 29.44
CA SER A 84 -38.58 19.76 28.55
C SER A 84 -39.37 18.62 29.20
N GLY A 85 -40.65 18.47 28.81
CA GLY A 85 -41.52 17.36 29.22
C GLY A 85 -41.15 15.98 28.66
N ALA A 86 -39.96 15.84 28.06
CA ALA A 86 -39.47 14.58 27.52
C ALA A 86 -38.86 13.74 28.66
N ARG A 87 -39.65 12.80 29.18
CA ARG A 87 -39.21 11.81 30.17
C ARG A 87 -37.91 11.13 29.71
N TYR A 88 -36.91 11.21 30.58
CA TYR A 88 -35.50 10.82 30.47
C TYR A 88 -35.22 9.31 30.26
N LEU A 89 -36.07 8.56 29.56
CA LEU A 89 -35.81 7.14 29.27
C LEU A 89 -34.75 6.94 28.16
N ALA A 90 -34.55 7.93 27.29
CA ALA A 90 -33.56 7.87 26.21
C ALA A 90 -32.18 8.45 26.57
N ALA A 91 -32.11 9.36 27.56
CA ALA A 91 -30.88 10.06 27.93
C ALA A 91 -29.78 9.14 28.54
N PRO A 92 -30.09 8.16 29.41
CA PRO A 92 -29.08 7.29 29.99
C PRO A 92 -28.47 6.32 28.98
N GLY A 93 -29.27 5.86 28.01
CA GLY A 93 -28.82 4.97 26.95
C GLY A 93 -27.82 5.66 26.02
N LEU A 94 -28.13 6.87 25.55
CA LEU A 94 -27.23 7.63 24.67
C LEU A 94 -25.98 8.12 25.41
N ILE A 95 -26.14 8.71 26.61
CA ILE A 95 -24.99 9.21 27.39
C ILE A 95 -24.09 8.04 27.82
N GLY A 96 -24.67 6.93 28.29
CA GLY A 96 -23.93 5.72 28.65
C GLY A 96 -23.24 5.08 27.45
N TYR A 97 -23.85 5.13 26.26
CA TYR A 97 -23.22 4.67 25.03
C TYR A 97 -22.04 5.57 24.64
N LEU A 98 -22.22 6.90 24.66
CA LEU A 98 -21.15 7.84 24.36
C LEU A 98 -19.98 7.73 25.36
N SER A 99 -20.26 7.54 26.65
CA SER A 99 -19.22 7.36 27.66
C SER A 99 -18.52 5.99 27.53
N PHE A 100 -19.25 4.94 27.17
CA PHE A 100 -18.67 3.64 26.83
C PHE A 100 -17.74 3.74 25.60
N LEU A 101 -18.10 4.50 24.57
CA LEU A 101 -17.25 4.72 23.40
C LEU A 101 -15.92 5.40 23.73
N LEU A 102 -15.80 6.09 24.85
CA LEU A 102 -14.53 6.67 25.32
C LEU A 102 -13.62 5.64 25.99
N THR A 103 -14.10 4.43 26.26
CA THR A 103 -13.29 3.38 26.90
C THR A 103 -12.30 2.75 25.91
N PRO A 104 -11.07 2.41 26.33
CA PRO A 104 -10.10 1.73 25.45
C PRO A 104 -10.63 0.42 24.85
N PHE A 105 -11.48 -0.28 25.60
CA PHE A 105 -12.12 -1.51 25.16
C PHE A 105 -13.06 -1.28 23.97
N ALA A 106 -13.89 -0.25 24.02
CA ALA A 106 -14.78 0.10 22.91
C ALA A 106 -13.98 0.45 21.65
N TRP A 107 -12.89 1.23 21.79
CA TRP A 107 -11.99 1.55 20.68
C TRP A 107 -11.33 0.30 20.08
N LEU A 108 -10.89 -0.65 20.90
CA LEU A 108 -10.33 -1.91 20.41
C LEU A 108 -11.36 -2.73 19.62
N CYS A 109 -12.59 -2.81 20.11
CA CYS A 109 -13.67 -3.53 19.43
C CYS A 109 -14.08 -2.85 18.11
N LEU A 110 -14.20 -1.51 18.11
CA LEU A 110 -14.46 -0.73 16.89
C LEU A 110 -13.35 -0.91 15.87
N TYR A 111 -12.10 -0.88 16.33
CA TYR A 111 -10.94 -1.10 15.48
C TYR A 111 -11.01 -2.46 14.81
N ALA A 112 -11.21 -3.54 15.57
CA ALA A 112 -11.35 -4.89 15.02
C ALA A 112 -12.53 -4.99 14.05
N MET A 113 -13.65 -4.35 14.38
CA MET A 113 -14.85 -4.34 13.54
C MET A 113 -14.61 -3.69 12.17
N VAL A 114 -14.03 -2.48 12.18
CA VAL A 114 -13.67 -1.71 10.98
C VAL A 114 -12.60 -2.44 10.18
N GLU A 115 -11.61 -3.01 10.85
CA GLU A 115 -10.54 -3.75 10.20
C GLU A 115 -11.08 -4.99 9.46
N GLY A 116 -11.89 -5.81 10.13
CA GLY A 116 -12.53 -6.96 9.51
C GLY A 116 -13.34 -6.59 8.27
N ALA A 117 -14.09 -5.47 8.35
CA ALA A 117 -14.95 -5.01 7.27
C ALA A 117 -14.10 -4.54 6.07
N LEU A 118 -13.08 -3.71 6.32
CA LEU A 118 -12.18 -3.24 5.26
C LEU A 118 -11.42 -4.40 4.60
N ARG A 119 -10.96 -5.39 5.39
CA ARG A 119 -10.28 -6.57 4.85
C ARG A 119 -11.20 -7.40 3.95
N ALA A 120 -12.45 -7.60 4.37
CA ALA A 120 -13.44 -8.30 3.56
C ALA A 120 -13.76 -7.53 2.26
N LEU A 121 -14.01 -6.22 2.35
CA LEU A 121 -14.30 -5.38 1.18
C LEU A 121 -13.12 -5.35 0.20
N GLU A 122 -11.88 -5.18 0.68
CA GLU A 122 -10.71 -5.14 -0.20
C GLU A 122 -10.52 -6.49 -0.92
N ALA A 123 -10.70 -7.60 -0.20
CA ALA A 123 -10.63 -8.94 -0.80
C ALA A 123 -11.74 -9.19 -1.83
N VAL A 124 -12.98 -8.70 -1.59
CA VAL A 124 -14.10 -8.81 -2.55
C VAL A 124 -13.86 -7.99 -3.82
N TYR A 125 -13.48 -6.71 -3.68
CA TYR A 125 -13.41 -5.80 -4.83
C TYR A 125 -12.11 -5.88 -5.62
N HIS A 126 -10.98 -6.11 -4.96
CA HIS A 126 -9.66 -6.02 -5.60
C HIS A 126 -8.96 -7.37 -5.72
N GLY A 127 -9.48 -8.42 -5.08
CA GLY A 127 -8.81 -9.72 -4.99
C GLY A 127 -7.45 -9.64 -4.28
N THR A 128 -7.13 -8.51 -3.65
CA THR A 128 -5.88 -8.30 -2.92
C THR A 128 -6.00 -8.86 -1.51
N MET A 129 -4.85 -9.23 -0.96
CA MET A 129 -4.73 -9.78 0.40
C MET A 129 -3.88 -8.82 1.25
N PRO A 130 -4.45 -7.70 1.72
CA PRO A 130 -3.75 -6.85 2.68
C PRO A 130 -3.48 -7.64 3.94
N GLY A 131 -2.36 -7.32 4.58
CA GLY A 131 -2.13 -7.70 5.98
C GLY A 131 -3.12 -6.97 6.89
N VAL A 132 -3.03 -7.30 8.17
CA VAL A 132 -3.74 -6.63 9.25
C VAL A 132 -3.42 -5.12 9.26
N GLY A 133 -4.46 -4.28 9.28
CA GLY A 133 -4.34 -2.87 9.64
C GLY A 133 -4.90 -1.81 8.66
N PRO A 134 -5.84 -0.95 9.09
CA PRO A 134 -6.11 0.36 8.47
C PRO A 134 -4.85 1.25 8.38
N VAL A 135 -3.89 1.04 9.28
CA VAL A 135 -2.56 1.67 9.24
C VAL A 135 -1.80 1.30 7.97
N VAL A 136 -1.92 0.06 7.47
CA VAL A 136 -1.30 -0.35 6.21
C VAL A 136 -1.92 0.41 5.04
N LEU A 137 -3.23 0.70 5.09
CA LEU A 137 -3.91 1.51 4.09
C LEU A 137 -3.41 2.95 4.10
N LEU A 138 -3.26 3.56 5.28
CA LEU A 138 -2.64 4.89 5.44
C LEU A 138 -1.18 4.92 4.95
N VAL A 139 -0.38 3.90 5.27
CA VAL A 139 1.01 3.77 4.81
C VAL A 139 1.08 3.58 3.29
N ARG A 140 0.15 2.82 2.69
CA ARG A 140 0.06 2.66 1.22
C ARG A 140 -0.36 3.95 0.53
N VAL A 141 -1.31 4.69 1.10
CA VAL A 141 -1.70 6.01 0.57
C VAL A 141 -0.51 6.96 0.67
N ALA A 142 0.16 7.01 1.83
CA ALA A 142 1.34 7.82 2.04
C ALA A 142 2.49 7.44 1.10
N SER A 143 2.72 6.15 0.84
CA SER A 143 3.77 5.69 -0.08
C SER A 143 3.46 6.05 -1.53
N ARG A 144 2.20 5.94 -1.97
CA ARG A 144 1.75 6.42 -3.29
C ARG A 144 1.91 7.93 -3.44
N LEU A 145 1.56 8.69 -2.41
CA LEU A 145 1.74 10.15 -2.41
C LEU A 145 3.23 10.53 -2.46
N ARG A 146 4.08 9.83 -1.70
CA ARG A 146 5.55 10.00 -1.76
C ARG A 146 6.11 9.65 -3.14
N ALA A 147 5.65 8.56 -3.76
CA ALA A 147 6.07 8.16 -5.09
C ALA A 147 5.68 9.20 -6.16
N LYS A 148 4.45 9.73 -6.10
CA LYS A 148 4.00 10.83 -6.97
C LYS A 148 4.82 12.09 -6.76
N LYS A 149 5.10 12.45 -5.49
CA LYS A 149 5.95 13.60 -5.17
C LYS A 149 7.37 13.40 -5.68
N SER A 150 7.97 12.23 -5.48
CA SER A 150 9.32 11.93 -5.98
C SER A 150 9.37 11.95 -7.52
N GLN A 151 8.31 11.51 -8.18
CA GLN A 151 8.21 11.57 -9.64
C GLN A 151 8.09 13.03 -10.12
N ALA A 152 7.27 13.84 -9.47
CA ALA A 152 7.15 15.26 -9.78
C ALA A 152 8.44 16.04 -9.48
N ASP A 153 9.13 15.72 -8.39
CA ASP A 153 10.42 16.31 -8.03
C ASP A 153 11.51 15.90 -9.04
N LEU A 154 11.49 14.65 -9.50
CA LEU A 154 12.39 14.17 -10.56
C LEU A 154 12.11 14.88 -11.89
N GLU A 155 10.83 15.02 -12.27
CA GLU A 155 10.42 15.70 -13.50
C GLU A 155 10.84 17.18 -13.50
N LYS A 156 10.68 17.87 -12.36
CA LYS A 156 11.20 19.23 -12.16
C LYS A 156 12.71 19.31 -12.29
N ARG A 157 13.46 18.31 -11.81
CA ARG A 157 14.93 18.26 -11.90
C ARG A 157 15.41 17.93 -13.31
N LEU A 158 14.69 17.09 -14.05
CA LEU A 158 15.00 16.72 -15.43
C LEU A 158 14.79 17.87 -16.42
N GLY A 159 13.92 18.83 -16.09
CA GLY A 159 13.69 20.02 -16.90
C GLY A 159 12.83 19.75 -18.15
N PRO A 160 12.76 20.73 -19.07
CA PRO A 160 11.95 20.64 -20.30
C PRO A 160 12.47 19.55 -21.25
N GLU A 161 11.62 19.15 -22.19
CA GLU A 161 12.02 18.22 -23.25
C GLU A 161 13.15 18.80 -24.09
N ARG A 162 14.21 18.00 -24.29
CA ARG A 162 15.44 18.39 -24.99
C ARG A 162 15.98 17.21 -25.77
N PRO A 163 16.64 17.44 -26.91
CA PRO A 163 17.28 16.38 -27.67
C PRO A 163 18.40 15.74 -26.85
N ASP A 164 18.62 14.46 -27.10
CA ASP A 164 19.71 13.72 -26.47
C ASP A 164 21.05 14.23 -27.03
N THR A 165 22.04 14.42 -26.15
CA THR A 165 23.36 14.90 -26.56
C THR A 165 24.32 13.71 -26.63
N LEU A 166 24.98 13.55 -27.78
CA LEU A 166 26.01 12.56 -28.01
C LEU A 166 27.39 13.22 -27.91
N LYS A 167 28.27 12.68 -27.07
CA LYS A 167 29.67 13.13 -26.97
C LYS A 167 30.60 11.95 -27.13
N THR A 168 31.46 12.01 -28.13
CA THR A 168 32.55 11.04 -28.27
C THR A 168 33.72 11.46 -27.39
N LEU A 169 34.16 10.55 -26.53
CA LEU A 169 35.31 10.74 -25.65
C LEU A 169 36.60 10.39 -26.40
N VAL A 170 37.73 10.89 -25.89
CA VAL A 170 39.06 10.74 -26.51
C VAL A 170 39.49 9.26 -26.64
N ASP A 171 38.93 8.37 -25.83
CA ASP A 171 39.20 6.93 -25.84
C ASP A 171 38.21 6.11 -26.68
N GLY A 172 37.42 6.77 -27.53
CA GLY A 172 36.45 6.11 -28.41
C GLY A 172 35.15 5.70 -27.73
N ARG A 173 35.00 5.94 -26.42
CA ARG A 173 33.72 5.77 -25.73
C ARG A 173 32.72 6.85 -26.15
N VAL A 174 31.44 6.51 -26.15
CA VAL A 174 30.36 7.45 -26.47
C VAL A 174 29.53 7.68 -25.22
N GLU A 175 29.31 8.96 -24.90
CA GLU A 175 28.41 9.39 -23.85
C GLU A 175 27.09 9.86 -24.45
N VAL A 176 25.99 9.24 -24.04
CA VAL A 176 24.63 9.68 -24.38
C VAL A 176 24.02 10.33 -23.15
N LEU A 177 23.79 11.64 -23.22
CA LEU A 177 23.06 12.40 -22.20
C LEU A 177 21.61 12.53 -22.65
N SER A 178 20.70 12.01 -21.85
CA SER A 178 19.27 11.95 -22.19
C SER A 178 18.39 12.39 -21.04
N ARG A 179 17.23 12.98 -21.36
CA ARG A 179 16.21 13.30 -20.35
C ARG A 179 15.50 12.04 -19.87
N ARG A 180 15.23 11.10 -20.78
CA ARG A 180 14.55 9.83 -20.48
C ARG A 180 15.56 8.77 -20.10
N ARG A 181 15.23 7.95 -19.09
CA ARG A 181 16.02 6.75 -18.81
C ARG A 181 15.71 5.70 -19.86
N TYR A 182 16.63 5.45 -20.77
CA TYR A 182 16.51 4.28 -21.64
C TYR A 182 16.61 3.00 -20.81
N PRO A 183 15.88 1.93 -21.16
CA PRO A 183 15.95 0.61 -20.50
C PRO A 183 17.24 -0.14 -20.90
N TRP A 184 18.36 0.57 -20.90
CA TRP A 184 19.68 0.07 -21.19
C TRP A 184 20.34 -0.31 -19.88
N GLU A 185 20.66 -1.58 -19.73
CA GLU A 185 21.38 -2.10 -18.59
C GLU A 185 22.87 -2.27 -18.97
N PRO A 186 23.79 -2.19 -18.01
CA PRO A 186 25.20 -2.50 -18.27
C PRO A 186 25.38 -3.86 -18.94
N GLY A 187 26.23 -3.92 -19.96
CA GLY A 187 26.46 -5.11 -20.79
C GLY A 187 25.53 -5.25 -22.00
N ARG A 188 24.48 -4.41 -22.11
CA ARG A 188 23.59 -4.43 -23.28
C ARG A 188 24.27 -3.80 -24.50
N VAL A 189 24.04 -4.38 -25.68
CA VAL A 189 24.57 -3.86 -26.95
C VAL A 189 23.56 -2.90 -27.57
N VAL A 190 24.05 -1.72 -27.95
CA VAL A 190 23.29 -0.63 -28.55
C VAL A 190 23.88 -0.31 -29.92
N ASP A 191 23.02 -0.25 -30.93
CA ASP A 191 23.36 0.24 -32.27
C ASP A 191 23.13 1.75 -32.32
N LEU A 192 24.22 2.50 -32.47
CA LEU A 192 24.25 3.95 -32.69
C LEU A 192 24.71 4.22 -34.11
N ASN A 193 23.80 4.64 -34.98
CA ASN A 193 24.08 5.03 -36.37
C ASN A 193 24.87 3.97 -37.18
N GLY A 194 24.63 2.67 -36.92
CA GLY A 194 25.29 1.56 -37.61
C GLY A 194 26.55 1.05 -36.90
N GLU A 195 26.98 1.72 -35.83
CA GLU A 195 28.09 1.27 -34.99
C GLU A 195 27.60 0.64 -33.69
N LEU A 196 28.26 -0.45 -33.29
CA LEU A 196 27.86 -1.23 -32.12
C LEU A 196 28.66 -0.82 -30.88
N TYR A 197 27.93 -0.49 -29.83
CA TYR A 197 28.50 -0.14 -28.54
C TYR A 197 27.91 -1.00 -27.42
N VAL A 198 28.71 -1.25 -26.39
CA VAL A 198 28.28 -1.91 -25.15
C VAL A 198 28.06 -0.87 -24.06
N VAL A 199 26.92 -0.92 -23.38
CA VAL A 199 26.63 -0.05 -22.24
C VAL A 199 27.57 -0.41 -21.10
N ALA A 200 28.51 0.47 -20.77
CA ALA A 200 29.43 0.27 -19.65
C ALA A 200 28.80 0.70 -18.33
N ARG A 201 28.09 1.85 -18.32
CA ARG A 201 27.53 2.44 -17.11
C ARG A 201 26.32 3.31 -17.42
N VAL A 202 25.37 3.37 -16.48
CA VAL A 202 24.22 4.29 -16.53
C VAL A 202 24.14 5.04 -15.21
N GLU A 203 24.17 6.37 -15.27
CA GLU A 203 24.18 7.24 -14.09
C GLU A 203 23.27 8.44 -14.27
N GLN A 204 22.98 9.15 -13.18
CA GLN A 204 22.39 10.48 -13.23
C GLN A 204 23.50 11.53 -13.09
N THR A 205 23.53 12.49 -14.01
CA THR A 205 24.47 13.61 -13.99
C THR A 205 23.73 14.93 -14.14
N LEU A 206 24.41 16.03 -13.90
CA LEU A 206 23.95 17.35 -14.33
C LEU A 206 24.43 17.61 -15.76
N ASP A 207 23.54 18.12 -16.59
CA ASP A 207 23.83 18.64 -17.92
C ASP A 207 23.29 20.07 -18.00
N GLY A 208 24.18 21.03 -17.75
CA GLY A 208 23.83 22.41 -17.43
C GLY A 208 23.13 22.51 -16.08
N ARG A 209 21.92 23.09 -16.07
CA ARG A 209 21.10 23.27 -14.86
C ARG A 209 20.20 22.06 -14.54
N TRP A 210 20.07 21.12 -15.48
CA TRP A 210 19.09 20.04 -15.40
C TRP A 210 19.75 18.68 -15.19
N LEU A 211 19.05 17.77 -14.52
CA LEU A 211 19.44 16.38 -14.40
C LEU A 211 19.33 15.68 -15.77
N ALA A 212 20.26 14.79 -16.07
CA ALA A 212 20.25 13.92 -17.25
C ALA A 212 20.65 12.49 -16.85
N PHE A 213 20.15 11.51 -17.59
CA PHE A 213 20.68 10.16 -17.57
C PHE A 213 21.87 10.08 -18.51
N ARG A 214 23.03 9.77 -17.95
CA ARG A 214 24.30 9.56 -18.63
C ARG A 214 24.47 8.07 -18.91
N HIS A 215 24.42 7.70 -20.17
CA HIS A 215 24.75 6.35 -20.62
C HIS A 215 26.15 6.38 -21.21
N LEU A 216 27.10 5.74 -20.53
CA LEU A 216 28.46 5.61 -21.02
C LEU A 216 28.56 4.30 -21.80
N LEU A 217 28.91 4.41 -23.06
CA LEU A 217 28.99 3.32 -24.01
C LEU A 217 30.45 3.14 -24.42
N ARG A 218 30.91 1.89 -24.51
CA ARG A 218 32.22 1.56 -25.08
C ARG A 218 32.05 0.90 -26.44
N PRO A 219 32.98 1.09 -27.38
CA PRO A 219 32.94 0.36 -28.63
C PRO A 219 32.97 -1.15 -28.37
N LEU A 220 32.21 -1.91 -29.16
CA LEU A 220 32.28 -3.36 -29.16
C LEU A 220 33.60 -3.79 -29.81
N GLU A 221 34.41 -4.60 -29.11
CA GLU A 221 35.71 -5.03 -29.64
C GLU A 221 35.54 -6.13 -30.70
N PRO A 222 36.42 -6.18 -31.72
CA PRO A 222 36.43 -7.28 -32.68
C PRO A 222 36.61 -8.64 -31.98
N GLY A 223 35.67 -9.56 -32.21
CA GLY A 223 35.68 -10.89 -31.58
C GLY A 223 34.86 -10.98 -30.29
N GLU A 224 34.29 -9.87 -29.81
CA GLU A 224 33.40 -9.89 -28.65
C GLU A 224 32.01 -10.47 -29.02
N VAL A 225 31.55 -11.46 -28.23
CA VAL A 225 30.29 -12.17 -28.51
C VAL A 225 29.09 -11.36 -27.99
N ILE A 226 28.21 -10.98 -28.91
CA ILE A 226 26.92 -10.34 -28.58
C ILE A 226 26.00 -11.40 -27.95
N ARG A 227 25.69 -11.24 -26.65
CA ARG A 227 24.72 -12.09 -25.95
C ARG A 227 23.45 -11.31 -25.69
N GLY A 228 22.36 -11.70 -26.36
CA GLY A 228 21.04 -11.10 -26.22
C GLY A 228 20.64 -10.20 -27.40
N GLN A 229 19.73 -9.27 -27.15
CA GLN A 229 19.17 -8.39 -28.18
C GLN A 229 19.99 -7.11 -28.35
N VAL A 230 20.32 -6.78 -29.59
CA VAL A 230 20.84 -5.47 -29.97
C VAL A 230 19.68 -4.47 -29.97
N VAL A 231 19.82 -3.38 -29.23
CA VAL A 231 18.82 -2.31 -29.18
C VAL A 231 19.24 -1.20 -30.10
N ARG A 232 18.40 -0.88 -31.08
CA ARG A 232 18.63 0.28 -31.93
C ARG A 232 18.32 1.55 -31.16
N TYR A 233 19.28 2.48 -31.11
CA TYR A 233 19.00 3.80 -30.59
C TYR A 233 18.04 4.52 -31.53
N PRO A 234 16.87 4.96 -31.06
CA PRO A 234 15.86 5.53 -31.94
C PRO A 234 16.27 6.86 -32.57
N GLY A 235 17.23 7.59 -32.00
CA GLY A 235 17.65 8.91 -32.47
C GLY A 235 16.54 9.97 -32.36
N HIS A 236 16.89 11.20 -32.00
CA HIS A 236 16.04 12.36 -32.27
C HIS A 236 16.93 13.55 -32.64
N GLY A 237 16.83 13.94 -33.92
CA GLY A 237 17.24 15.25 -34.44
C GLY A 237 18.73 15.39 -34.78
N GLU A 238 19.04 15.26 -36.06
CA GLU A 238 20.19 15.91 -36.69
C GLU A 238 20.19 17.41 -36.37
N LEU A 239 21.37 17.97 -36.09
CA LEU A 239 22.02 19.00 -36.92
C LEU A 239 23.53 18.77 -36.85
#